data_AF-A0A929HX33-F1
#
_entry.id   AF-A0A929HX33-F1
#
_cell.length_a   1.000
_cell.length_b   1.000
_cell.length_c   1.000
_cell.angle_alpha   90.00
_cell.angle_beta   90.00
_cell.angle_gamma   90.00
#
_symmetry.space_group_name_H-M   'P 1'
#
loop_
_entity.id
_entity.type
_entity.pdbx_description
1 polymer ?
#
loop_
_entity_poly.entity_id
_entity_poly.type
_entity_poly.pdbx_seq_one_letter_code
_entity_poly.pdbx_strand_id
1 'polypeptide(L)' 'ISTTNRNFVGRMGHPESEVYLASPALAAASAIAGKIASPEEVK' A
#
# COMPACT_ATOMS: atom_id res chain seq x y z
N ILE A 1 -0.67 -2.55 -1.00
CA ILE A 1 -0.63 -1.08 -0.81
C ILE A 1 -0.28 -0.41 -2.13
N SER A 2 -0.84 0.75 -2.46
CA SER A 2 -0.70 1.39 -3.78
C SER A 2 -0.64 2.90 -3.69
N THR A 3 0.14 3.54 -4.55
CA THR A 3 0.22 4.99 -4.72
C THR A 3 -0.66 5.53 -5.86
N THR A 4 -1.52 4.68 -6.43
CA THR A 4 -2.49 5.10 -7.45
C THR A 4 -3.72 5.78 -6.82
N ASN A 5 -4.62 6.30 -7.65
CA ASN A 5 -5.79 7.06 -7.17
C ASN A 5 -7.09 6.24 -6.97
N ARG A 6 -7.11 4.92 -7.26
CA ARG A 6 -8.35 4.10 -7.10
C ARG A 6 -8.03 2.62 -6.80
N ASN A 7 -8.84 1.98 -5.96
CA ASN A 7 -8.67 0.60 -5.49
C ASN A 7 -9.88 -0.31 -5.80
N PHE A 8 -10.47 -0.21 -6.99
CA PHE A 8 -11.58 -1.08 -7.39
C PHE A 8 -11.17 -2.56 -7.41
N VAL A 9 -12.11 -3.43 -7.03
CA VAL A 9 -11.99 -4.90 -7.06
C VAL A 9 -11.48 -5.36 -8.43
N GLY A 10 -10.48 -6.25 -8.42
CA GLY A 10 -9.90 -6.82 -9.65
C GLY A 10 -9.08 -5.85 -10.51
N ARG A 11 -8.85 -4.61 -10.07
CA ARG A 11 -8.02 -3.65 -10.83
C ARG A 11 -6.54 -4.01 -10.83
N MET A 12 -6.04 -4.57 -9.74
CA MET A 12 -4.62 -4.85 -9.54
C MET A 12 -4.40 -6.26 -8.98
N GLY A 13 -4.64 -7.26 -9.83
CA GLY A 13 -4.44 -8.67 -9.48
C GLY A 13 -5.74 -9.40 -9.21
N HIS A 14 -5.70 -10.36 -8.27
CA HIS A 14 -6.84 -11.23 -8.00
C HIS A 14 -8.03 -10.41 -7.46
N PRO A 15 -9.28 -10.70 -7.84
CA PRO A 15 -10.46 -9.95 -7.38
C PRO A 15 -10.59 -9.92 -5.85
N GLU A 16 -10.18 -10.97 -5.16
CA GLU A 16 -10.22 -11.05 -3.69
C GLU A 16 -9.05 -10.31 -3.01
N SER A 17 -8.10 -9.75 -3.78
CA SER A 17 -7.00 -8.98 -3.20
C SER A 17 -7.46 -7.63 -2.69
N GLU A 18 -7.05 -7.30 -1.47
CA GLU A 18 -7.29 -5.99 -0.88
C GLU A 18 -6.19 -5.00 -1.27
N VAL A 19 -6.60 -3.80 -1.70
CA VAL A 19 -5.69 -2.74 -2.12
C VAL A 19 -5.98 -1.47 -1.32
N TYR A 20 -4.99 -1.06 -0.53
CA TYR A 20 -5.02 0.18 0.25
C TYR A 20 -4.26 1.30 -0.49
N LEU A 21 -4.91 2.46 -0.65
CA LEU A 21 -4.30 3.65 -1.24
C LEU A 21 -3.51 4.42 -0.20
N ALA A 22 -2.29 4.82 -0.54
CA ALA A 22 -1.37 5.46 0.38
C ALA A 22 -0.47 6.48 -0.34
N SER A 23 0.12 7.38 0.44
CA SER A 23 1.18 8.26 -0.05
C SER A 23 2.44 7.45 -0.40
N PRO A 24 3.33 7.96 -1.27
CA PRO A 24 4.58 7.28 -1.61
C PRO A 24 5.47 6.96 -0.40
N ALA A 25 5.54 7.87 0.57
CA ALA A 25 6.33 7.67 1.78
C ALA A 25 5.82 6.47 2.61
N LEU A 26 4.50 6.38 2.81
CA LEU A 26 3.90 5.29 3.57
C LEU A 26 3.96 3.96 2.82
N ALA A 27 3.81 3.98 1.48
CA ALA A 27 3.99 2.80 0.65
C ALA A 27 5.42 2.25 0.73
N ALA A 28 6.44 3.12 0.67
CA ALA A 28 7.85 2.73 0.81
C ALA A 28 8.14 2.19 2.21
N ALA A 29 7.67 2.88 3.26
CA ALA A 29 7.82 2.43 4.64
C ALA A 29 7.20 1.05 4.87
N SER A 30 5.98 0.85 4.36
CA SER A 30 5.27 -0.43 4.46
C SER A 30 5.96 -1.55 3.68
N ALA A 31 6.57 -1.23 2.53
CA ALA A 31 7.34 -2.20 1.75
C ALA A 31 8.59 -2.68 2.49
N ILE A 32 9.24 -1.81 3.26
CA ILE A 32 10.39 -2.19 4.11
C ILE A 32 9.93 -3.00 5.32
N ALA A 33 8.87 -2.55 6.00
CA ALA A 33 8.40 -3.18 7.24
C ALA A 33 7.65 -4.51 7.02
N GLY A 34 7.16 -4.79 5.81
CA GLY A 34 6.36 -5.98 5.50
C GLY A 34 4.93 -5.93 6.06
N LYS A 35 4.51 -4.79 6.59
CA LYS A 35 3.17 -4.49 7.12
C LYS A 35 2.84 -3.03 6.85
N ILE A 36 1.58 -2.63 6.98
CA ILE A 36 1.22 -1.20 6.90
C ILE A 36 1.92 -0.48 8.05
N ALA A 37 2.84 0.42 7.73
CA ALA A 37 3.69 1.11 8.69
C ALA A 37 3.85 2.58 8.32
N SER A 38 3.92 3.44 9.33
CA SER A 38 4.25 4.85 9.18
C SER A 38 5.72 5.03 8.77
N PRO A 39 6.07 6.06 7.98
CA PRO A 39 7.46 6.41 7.70
C PRO A 39 8.33 6.64 8.94
N GLU A 40 7.73 6.99 10.08
CA GLU A 40 8.45 7.20 11.34
C GLU A 40 8.87 5.89 12.02
N GLU A 41 8.21 4.76 11.71
CA GLU A 41 8.55 3.44 12.29
C GLU A 41 9.79 2.81 11.66
N VAL A 42 10.26 3.35 10.53
CA VAL A 42 11.37 2.81 9.73
C VAL A 42 12.55 3.78 9.62
N LYS A 43 12.51 4.86 10.41
CA LYS A 43 13.58 5.85 10.55
C LYS A 43 14.72 5.35 11.43
#